data_AF-A0A1V5SA16-F1
#
_entry.id   AF-A0A1V5SA16-F1
#
_cell.length_a   1.000
_cell.length_b   1.000
_cell.length_c   1.000
_cell.angle_alpha   90.00
_cell.angle_beta   90.00
_cell.angle_gamma   90.00
#
_symmetry.space_group_name_H-M   'P 1'
#
loop_
_entity.id
_entity.type
_entity.pdbx_description
1 polymer ?
#
loop_
_entity_poly.entity_id
_entity_poly.type
_entity_poly.pdbx_seq_one_letter_code
_entity_poly.pdbx_strand_id
1 'polypeptide(L)'
;MKKQTGLVVVLIVVAVAIGGTYYRLNVKADKTTLNTTVKSQDASQGSGIPFPEKMNQLSRNMSLWGRLSPEEKAQAVDAVIALYKNRDNIAILNTGEFYVGKIDETIRGNPPVANMDIMTLMRILSIMEYDFYNGQNKDELARNTLGDKGYEDNRTRRRMTAMLGAR
;
A
#
# COMPACT_ATOMS: atom_id res chain seq x y z
N MET A 1 9.11 22.05 -66.72
CA MET A 1 10.11 21.05 -66.28
C MET A 1 9.43 20.08 -65.32
N LYS A 2 9.66 18.78 -65.58
CA LYS A 2 9.45 17.55 -64.80
C LYS A 2 8.86 17.63 -63.36
N LYS A 3 7.79 16.80 -63.15
CA LYS A 3 7.53 15.85 -62.04
C LYS A 3 7.34 16.44 -60.62
N GLN A 4 6.40 16.06 -59.76
CA GLN A 4 5.44 14.95 -59.66
C GLN A 4 4.43 15.31 -58.54
N THR A 5 3.14 15.09 -58.80
CA THR A 5 2.13 14.39 -57.96
C THR A 5 2.65 13.76 -56.65
N GLY A 6 1.99 13.72 -55.50
CA GLY A 6 0.61 13.96 -55.05
C GLY A 6 0.62 14.11 -53.51
N LEU A 7 -0.46 14.11 -52.74
CA LEU A 7 -1.83 13.67 -52.95
C LEU A 7 -2.70 14.47 -51.97
N VAL A 8 -3.82 14.95 -52.49
CA VAL A 8 -4.91 15.68 -51.85
C VAL A 8 -5.85 14.66 -51.14
N VAL A 9 -6.77 15.18 -50.33
CA VAL A 9 -8.10 14.63 -49.98
C VAL A 9 -8.13 13.97 -48.58
N VAL A 10 -8.57 14.64 -47.51
CA VAL A 10 -9.92 15.15 -47.17
C VAL A 10 -10.91 14.02 -46.85
N LEU A 11 -11.38 14.02 -45.58
CA LEU A 11 -12.67 13.53 -45.06
C LEU A 11 -13.17 12.12 -45.45
N ILE A 12 -13.65 11.37 -44.47
CA ILE A 12 -15.09 11.05 -44.31
C ILE A 12 -15.28 9.99 -43.22
N VAL A 13 -16.30 10.24 -42.41
CA VAL A 13 -16.93 9.39 -41.41
C VAL A 13 -17.60 8.17 -42.09
N VAL A 14 -17.60 7.02 -41.40
CA VAL A 14 -18.48 5.84 -41.60
C VAL A 14 -18.03 4.74 -42.58
N ALA A 15 -17.59 3.61 -42.01
CA ALA A 15 -17.87 2.21 -42.40
C ALA A 15 -17.18 1.32 -41.34
N VAL A 16 -17.83 0.71 -40.34
CA VAL A 16 -18.82 -0.39 -40.38
C VAL A 16 -18.50 -1.42 -41.46
N ALA A 17 -18.17 -2.64 -40.99
CA ALA A 17 -17.98 -3.89 -41.72
C ALA A 17 -16.68 -3.93 -42.56
N ILE A 18 -15.80 -4.94 -42.50
CA ILE A 18 -16.03 -6.38 -42.39
C ILE A 18 -14.81 -7.05 -41.74
N GLY A 19 -15.11 -8.05 -40.93
CA GLY A 19 -14.20 -9.03 -40.37
C GLY A 19 -14.87 -9.66 -39.15
N GLY A 20 -16.02 -10.33 -39.27
CA GLY A 20 -16.21 -11.48 -40.15
C GLY A 20 -16.13 -12.74 -39.29
N THR A 21 -17.31 -13.14 -38.77
CA THR A 21 -17.71 -14.51 -38.41
C THR A 21 -16.82 -15.31 -37.44
N TYR A 22 -17.26 -15.49 -36.19
CA TYR A 22 -17.61 -16.82 -35.65
C TYR A 22 -18.68 -16.64 -34.55
N TYR A 23 -19.91 -17.04 -34.89
CA TYR A 23 -20.99 -17.52 -34.02
C TYR A 23 -21.51 -16.66 -32.87
N ARG A 24 -22.61 -15.95 -33.16
CA ARG A 24 -23.74 -15.79 -32.24
C ARG A 24 -24.63 -17.03 -32.36
N LEU A 25 -24.79 -17.80 -31.28
CA LEU A 25 -25.93 -18.69 -31.09
C LEU A 25 -26.51 -18.50 -29.68
N ASN A 26 -27.83 -18.37 -29.67
CA ASN A 26 -28.73 -18.15 -28.54
C ASN A 26 -28.55 -19.15 -27.40
N VAL A 27 -28.48 -18.67 -26.14
CA VAL A 27 -29.14 -19.33 -25.00
C VAL A 27 -29.66 -18.24 -24.04
N LYS A 28 -30.82 -18.56 -23.47
CA LYS A 28 -31.86 -17.74 -22.82
C LYS A 28 -31.41 -16.95 -21.59
N ALA A 29 -32.18 -15.91 -21.29
CA ALA A 29 -32.22 -15.28 -19.98
C ALA A 29 -32.68 -16.29 -18.92
N ASP A 30 -31.77 -16.68 -18.04
CA ASP A 30 -32.11 -17.32 -16.78
C ASP A 30 -31.72 -16.40 -15.62
N LYS A 31 -32.74 -16.01 -14.85
CA LYS A 31 -32.57 -15.48 -13.50
C LYS A 31 -32.01 -16.62 -12.67
N THR A 32 -30.72 -16.61 -12.40
CA THR A 32 -30.15 -17.54 -11.43
C THR A 32 -29.13 -16.78 -10.58
N THR A 33 -29.47 -16.70 -9.30
CA THR A 33 -28.67 -16.28 -8.16
C THR A 33 -27.19 -16.67 -8.30
N LEU A 34 -26.34 -15.68 -8.55
CA LEU A 34 -24.90 -15.81 -8.40
C LEU A 34 -24.57 -15.73 -6.91
N ASN A 35 -24.60 -16.89 -6.26
CA ASN A 35 -23.69 -17.16 -5.15
C ASN A 35 -22.27 -16.99 -5.69
N THR A 36 -21.66 -15.85 -5.41
CA THR A 36 -20.24 -15.62 -5.68
C THR A 36 -19.43 -16.45 -4.70
N THR A 37 -19.22 -17.73 -5.05
CA THR A 37 -18.14 -18.53 -4.50
C THR A 37 -16.83 -17.92 -5.01
N VAL A 38 -16.25 -17.03 -4.20
CA VAL A 38 -14.87 -16.58 -4.37
C VAL A 38 -13.99 -17.82 -4.24
N LYS A 39 -13.39 -18.25 -5.34
CA LYS A 39 -12.25 -19.18 -5.31
C LYS A 39 -11.09 -18.45 -4.63
N SER A 40 -10.97 -18.60 -3.32
CA SER A 40 -9.75 -18.34 -2.58
C SER A 40 -8.74 -19.40 -3.02
N GLN A 41 -7.80 -19.05 -3.89
CA GLN A 41 -6.65 -19.90 -4.17
C GLN A 41 -5.67 -19.72 -3.01
N ASP A 42 -5.51 -20.82 -2.28
CA ASP A 42 -4.51 -21.01 -1.24
C ASP A 42 -3.10 -20.70 -1.74
N ALA A 43 -2.41 -19.82 -1.03
CA ALA A 43 -0.97 -19.88 -0.90
C ALA A 43 -0.58 -19.40 0.50
N SER A 44 0.12 -20.29 1.20
CA SER A 44 0.78 -20.14 2.51
C SER A 44 -0.10 -20.28 3.76
N GLN A 45 0.46 -20.98 4.75
CA GLN A 45 -0.13 -21.37 6.03
C GLN A 45 -0.56 -20.14 6.85
N GLY A 46 -1.72 -19.59 6.52
CA GLY A 46 -2.39 -18.55 7.28
C GLY A 46 -3.48 -19.15 8.17
N SER A 47 -3.87 -18.41 9.19
CA SER A 47 -4.88 -18.74 10.23
C SER A 47 -6.30 -19.12 9.74
N GLY A 48 -6.53 -19.39 8.44
CA GLY A 48 -7.83 -19.65 7.84
C GLY A 48 -8.72 -18.40 7.66
N ILE A 49 -8.20 -17.22 8.02
CA ILE A 49 -8.95 -15.95 8.02
C ILE A 49 -8.65 -15.18 6.72
N PRO A 50 -9.65 -14.63 6.00
CA PRO A 50 -9.42 -13.78 4.83
C PRO A 50 -8.62 -12.52 5.15
N PHE A 51 -7.80 -12.03 4.21
CA PHE A 51 -6.97 -10.83 4.39
C PHE A 51 -7.73 -9.58 4.88
N PRO A 52 -8.93 -9.23 4.37
CA PRO A 52 -9.67 -8.08 4.88
C PRO A 52 -10.02 -8.18 6.37
N GLU A 53 -10.29 -9.40 6.85
CA GLU A 53 -10.57 -9.63 8.26
C GLU A 53 -9.29 -9.55 9.11
N LYS A 54 -8.15 -10.05 8.60
CA LYS A 54 -6.84 -9.81 9.22
C LYS A 54 -6.57 -8.32 9.36
N MET A 55 -6.82 -7.53 8.32
CA MET A 55 -6.63 -6.08 8.35
C MET A 55 -7.54 -5.39 9.38
N ASN A 56 -8.80 -5.83 9.52
CA ASN A 56 -9.72 -5.32 10.52
C ASN A 56 -9.28 -5.68 11.97
N GLN A 57 -8.57 -6.79 12.16
CA GLN A 57 -7.96 -7.10 13.45
C GLN A 57 -6.75 -6.18 13.71
N LEU A 58 -5.87 -6.00 12.72
CA LEU A 58 -4.70 -5.12 12.81
C LEU A 58 -5.06 -3.65 13.05
N SER A 59 -6.22 -3.20 12.55
CA SER A 59 -6.74 -1.85 12.83
C SER A 59 -7.24 -1.67 14.27
N ARG A 60 -7.27 -2.73 15.08
CA ARG A 60 -7.59 -2.67 16.51
C ARG A 60 -6.35 -2.85 17.36
N ASN A 61 -5.53 -3.85 17.03
CA ASN A 61 -4.21 -4.06 17.63
C ASN A 61 -3.36 -5.00 16.77
N MET A 62 -2.06 -5.01 17.02
CA MET A 62 -1.06 -5.78 16.28
C MET A 62 -0.81 -7.19 16.85
N SER A 63 -1.70 -7.76 17.67
CA SER A 63 -1.50 -9.10 18.25
C SER A 63 -1.42 -10.22 17.20
N LEU A 64 -2.07 -10.03 16.04
CA LEU A 64 -2.00 -10.97 14.92
C LEU A 64 -0.65 -10.93 14.19
N TRP A 65 0.11 -9.84 14.32
CA TRP A 65 1.29 -9.55 13.49
C TRP A 65 2.32 -10.67 13.46
N GLY A 66 2.63 -11.27 14.61
CA GLY A 66 3.59 -12.37 14.71
C GLY A 66 3.16 -13.68 14.03
N ARG A 67 1.90 -13.79 13.61
CA ARG A 67 1.32 -14.97 12.95
C ARG A 67 1.11 -14.77 11.44
N LEU A 68 1.38 -13.56 10.93
CA LEU A 68 1.28 -13.26 9.51
C LEU A 68 2.51 -13.77 8.77
N SER A 69 2.31 -14.25 7.53
CA SER A 69 3.43 -14.53 6.64
C SER A 69 4.17 -13.22 6.28
N PRO A 70 5.43 -13.27 5.83
CA PRO A 70 6.14 -12.10 5.33
C PRO A 70 5.37 -11.33 4.25
N GLU A 71 4.71 -12.05 3.34
CA GLU A 71 3.90 -11.47 2.26
C GLU A 71 2.66 -10.76 2.81
N GLU A 72 1.98 -11.36 3.80
CA GLU A 72 0.81 -10.76 4.44
C GLU A 72 1.16 -9.50 5.24
N LYS A 73 2.33 -9.49 5.89
CA LYS A 73 2.86 -8.29 6.56
C LYS A 73 3.12 -7.17 5.56
N ALA A 74 3.80 -7.47 4.45
CA ALA A 74 4.07 -6.49 3.40
C ALA A 74 2.76 -5.93 2.82
N GLN A 75 1.80 -6.81 2.51
CA GLN A 75 0.49 -6.42 2.00
C GLN A 75 -0.29 -5.53 2.98
N ALA A 76 -0.24 -5.83 4.29
CA ALA A 76 -0.88 -5.01 5.32
C ALA A 76 -0.27 -3.60 5.39
N VAL A 77 1.06 -3.51 5.34
CA VAL A 77 1.78 -2.23 5.37
C VAL A 77 1.52 -1.42 4.10
N ASP A 78 1.58 -2.06 2.93
CA ASP A 78 1.30 -1.40 1.64
C ASP A 78 -0.14 -0.87 1.59
N ALA A 79 -1.10 -1.62 2.17
CA ALA A 79 -2.48 -1.14 2.31
C ALA A 79 -2.56 0.11 3.19
N VAL A 80 -1.81 0.19 4.30
CA VAL A 80 -1.74 1.38 5.16
C VAL A 80 -1.11 2.57 4.45
N ILE A 81 0.00 2.35 3.72
CA ILE A 81 0.65 3.40 2.92
C ILE A 81 -0.32 3.93 1.86
N ALA A 82 -1.02 3.04 1.15
CA ALA A 82 -2.02 3.41 0.16
C ALA A 82 -3.18 4.20 0.79
N LEU A 83 -3.62 3.82 2.00
CA LEU A 83 -4.66 4.55 2.73
C LEU A 83 -4.20 5.98 3.07
N TYR A 84 -3.01 6.17 3.62
CA TYR A 84 -2.47 7.50 3.90
C TYR A 84 -2.39 8.38 2.66
N LYS A 85 -1.94 7.80 1.54
CA LYS A 85 -1.87 8.49 0.26
C LYS A 85 -3.25 8.89 -0.25
N ASN A 86 -4.20 7.95 -0.28
CA ASN A 86 -5.49 8.15 -0.94
C ASN A 86 -6.48 8.96 -0.10
N ARG A 87 -6.43 8.82 1.22
CA ARG A 87 -7.40 9.45 2.13
C ARG A 87 -6.92 10.80 2.64
N ASP A 88 -5.66 10.88 3.05
CA ASP A 88 -5.13 12.02 3.78
C ASP A 88 -4.12 12.85 2.96
N ASN A 89 -3.84 12.44 1.71
CA ASN A 89 -2.84 13.03 0.83
C ASN A 89 -1.44 13.08 1.48
N ILE A 90 -1.08 12.03 2.21
CA ILE A 90 0.20 11.89 2.90
C ILE A 90 1.08 10.92 2.12
N ALA A 91 2.27 11.36 1.74
CA ALA A 91 3.24 10.46 1.12
C ALA A 91 4.13 9.80 2.18
N ILE A 92 4.35 8.50 2.01
CA ILE A 92 5.35 7.69 2.71
C ILE A 92 6.17 7.03 1.61
N LEU A 93 7.48 7.27 1.58
CA LEU A 93 8.33 6.95 0.43
C LEU A 93 9.13 5.66 0.60
N ASN A 94 9.33 5.21 1.83
CA ASN A 94 9.91 3.90 2.08
C ASN A 94 8.91 2.78 1.73
N THR A 95 9.44 1.61 1.43
CA THR A 95 8.66 0.43 1.00
C THR A 95 7.93 -0.23 2.16
N GLY A 96 6.92 -1.05 1.83
CA GLY A 96 6.28 -1.92 2.81
C GLY A 96 7.29 -2.81 3.55
N GLU A 97 8.24 -3.41 2.83
CA GLU A 97 9.30 -4.26 3.41
C GLU A 97 10.13 -3.53 4.47
N PHE A 98 10.52 -2.27 4.20
CA PHE A 98 11.26 -1.46 5.18
C PHE A 98 10.48 -1.32 6.50
N TYR A 99 9.18 -1.04 6.41
CA TYR A 99 8.34 -0.87 7.58
C TYR A 99 7.96 -2.19 8.25
N VAL A 100 7.87 -3.30 7.52
CA VAL A 100 7.74 -4.63 8.12
C VAL A 100 8.91 -4.89 9.07
N GLY A 101 10.14 -4.63 8.61
CA GLY A 101 11.34 -4.73 9.45
C GLY A 101 11.28 -3.82 10.68
N LYS A 102 10.86 -2.56 10.50
CA LYS A 102 10.71 -1.61 11.61
C LYS A 102 9.67 -2.03 12.63
N ILE A 103 8.53 -2.56 12.20
CA ILE A 103 7.48 -3.07 13.09
C ILE A 103 8.01 -4.29 13.86
N ASP A 104 8.66 -5.23 13.18
CA ASP A 104 9.24 -6.42 13.81
C ASP A 104 10.30 -6.05 14.86
N GLU A 105 11.20 -5.11 14.55
CA GLU A 105 12.18 -4.56 15.49
C GLU A 105 11.50 -3.91 16.71
N THR A 106 10.47 -3.10 16.46
CA THR A 106 9.78 -2.33 17.49
C THR A 106 9.00 -3.24 18.45
N ILE A 107 8.25 -4.20 17.94
CA ILE A 107 7.50 -5.16 18.76
C ILE A 107 8.47 -6.05 19.55
N ARG A 108 9.59 -6.47 18.97
CA ARG A 108 10.59 -7.26 19.68
C ARG A 108 11.26 -6.47 20.80
N GLY A 109 11.58 -5.20 20.57
CA GLY A 109 12.21 -4.33 21.56
C GLY A 109 11.25 -3.80 22.63
N ASN A 110 9.96 -3.69 22.32
CA ASN A 110 8.92 -3.21 23.22
C ASN A 110 7.58 -3.92 22.95
N PRO A 111 7.39 -5.15 23.45
CA PRO A 111 6.19 -5.96 23.18
C PRO A 111 4.84 -5.28 23.46
N PRO A 112 4.68 -4.43 24.50
CA PRO A 112 3.45 -3.66 24.70
C PRO A 112 2.99 -2.80 23.51
N VAL A 113 3.88 -2.44 22.58
CA VAL A 113 3.52 -1.72 21.34
C VAL A 113 2.57 -2.54 20.47
N ALA A 114 2.55 -3.87 20.60
CA ALA A 114 1.61 -4.71 19.87
C ALA A 114 0.12 -4.43 20.23
N ASN A 115 -0.15 -3.68 21.31
CA ASN A 115 -1.50 -3.24 21.65
C ASN A 115 -1.98 -2.03 20.83
N MET A 116 -1.09 -1.34 20.11
CA MET A 116 -1.47 -0.25 19.21
C MET A 116 -2.06 -0.82 17.92
N ASP A 117 -2.93 -0.06 17.27
CA ASP A 117 -3.38 -0.37 15.93
C ASP A 117 -2.29 -0.08 14.88
N ILE A 118 -2.37 -0.77 13.74
CA ILE A 118 -1.38 -0.68 12.66
C ILE A 118 -1.25 0.73 12.09
N MET A 119 -2.33 1.52 12.03
CA MET A 119 -2.28 2.88 11.47
C MET A 119 -1.48 3.79 12.40
N THR A 120 -1.76 3.74 13.70
CA THR A 120 -1.05 4.50 14.73
C THR A 120 0.43 4.14 14.76
N LEU A 121 0.75 2.85 14.77
CA LEU A 121 2.15 2.41 14.78
C LEU A 121 2.88 2.86 13.52
N MET A 122 2.29 2.68 12.34
CA MET A 122 2.87 3.14 11.07
C MET A 122 3.09 4.66 11.05
N ARG A 123 2.18 5.46 11.60
CA ARG A 123 2.34 6.90 11.73
C ARG A 123 3.54 7.26 12.60
N ILE A 124 3.65 6.65 13.78
CA ILE A 124 4.77 6.92 14.70
C ILE A 124 6.10 6.56 14.02
N LEU A 125 6.19 5.38 13.41
CA LEU A 125 7.41 4.91 12.75
C LEU A 125 7.80 5.81 11.56
N SER A 126 6.84 6.16 10.70
CA SER A 126 7.12 7.05 9.56
C SER A 126 7.52 8.47 9.99
N ILE A 127 6.98 8.98 11.09
CA ILE A 127 7.40 10.26 11.68
C ILE A 127 8.82 10.17 12.24
N MET A 128 9.15 9.10 12.97
CA MET A 128 10.52 8.85 13.45
C MET A 128 11.52 8.77 12.29
N GLU A 129 11.07 8.19 11.17
CA GLU A 129 11.86 8.05 9.94
C GLU A 129 11.83 9.27 9.00
N TYR A 130 11.20 10.37 9.42
CA TYR A 130 11.11 11.62 8.63
C TYR A 130 10.51 11.37 7.23
N ASP A 131 9.63 10.38 7.15
CA ASP A 131 9.04 9.86 5.93
C ASP A 131 7.52 10.04 5.90
N PHE A 132 6.97 10.84 6.81
CA PHE A 132 5.54 11.19 6.84
C PHE A 132 5.32 12.58 6.23
N TYR A 133 5.16 12.65 4.91
CA TYR A 133 5.04 13.91 4.17
C TYR A 133 3.59 14.39 4.13
N ASN A 134 3.19 15.14 5.16
CA ASN A 134 1.86 15.76 5.27
C ASN A 134 1.88 17.30 5.06
N GLY A 135 3.00 17.85 4.59
CA GLY A 135 3.19 19.29 4.38
C GLY A 135 3.64 20.08 5.61
N GLN A 136 3.74 19.46 6.80
CA GLN A 136 4.29 20.10 8.00
C GLN A 136 5.81 20.00 8.05
N ASN A 137 6.44 20.86 8.86
CA ASN A 137 7.85 20.70 9.19
C ASN A 137 8.07 19.38 9.94
N LYS A 138 9.07 18.60 9.51
CA LYS A 138 9.33 17.25 10.03
C LYS A 138 9.77 17.27 11.50
N ASP A 139 10.55 18.26 11.91
CA ASP A 139 10.99 18.40 13.30
C ASP A 139 9.81 18.78 14.20
N GLU A 140 8.96 19.71 13.75
CA GLU A 140 7.76 20.10 14.49
C GLU A 140 6.77 18.94 14.64
N LEU A 141 6.53 18.21 13.55
CA LEU A 141 5.66 17.02 13.57
C LEU A 141 6.22 15.94 14.50
N ALA A 142 7.53 15.70 14.46
CA ALA A 142 8.17 14.74 15.35
C ALA A 142 8.09 15.17 16.82
N ARG A 143 8.33 16.45 17.13
CA ARG A 143 8.21 16.98 18.50
C ARG A 143 6.77 16.89 19.02
N ASN A 144 5.79 17.26 18.20
CA ASN A 144 4.38 17.19 18.57
C ASN A 144 3.89 15.75 18.79
N THR A 145 4.47 14.78 18.08
CA THR A 145 4.05 13.37 18.15
C THR A 145 4.78 12.60 19.25
N LEU A 146 6.08 12.82 19.41
CA LEU A 146 6.95 12.04 20.30
C LEU A 146 7.19 12.74 21.66
N GLY A 147 6.82 14.02 21.78
CA GLY A 147 7.23 14.89 22.87
C GLY A 147 8.71 15.29 22.77
N ASP A 148 9.13 16.25 23.60
CA ASP A 148 10.49 16.81 23.53
C ASP A 148 11.58 15.76 23.72
N LYS A 149 11.41 14.88 24.72
CA LYS A 149 12.37 13.80 24.98
C LYS A 149 12.45 12.82 23.80
N GLY A 150 11.29 12.33 23.32
CA GLY A 150 11.25 11.39 22.21
C GLY A 150 11.80 11.99 20.91
N TYR A 151 11.58 13.29 20.69
CA TYR A 151 12.18 14.03 19.58
C TYR A 151 13.70 14.08 19.66
N GLU A 152 14.29 14.50 20.79
CA GLU A 152 15.75 14.59 20.92
C GLU A 152 16.42 13.20 20.86
N ASP A 153 15.80 12.17 21.44
CA ASP A 153 16.27 10.79 21.34
C ASP A 153 16.25 10.32 19.86
N ASN A 154 15.16 10.57 19.13
CA ASN A 154 15.07 10.23 17.71
C ASN A 154 16.06 11.02 16.84
N ARG A 155 16.23 12.32 17.09
CA ARG A 155 17.18 13.19 16.40
C ARG A 155 18.61 12.71 16.59
N THR A 156 18.97 12.31 17.80
CA THR A 156 20.28 11.75 18.13
C THR A 156 20.51 10.42 17.40
N ARG A 157 19.54 9.51 17.46
CA ARG A 157 19.59 8.24 16.70
C ARG A 157 19.84 8.48 15.22
N ARG A 158 19.07 9.36 14.58
CA ARG A 158 19.21 9.67 13.15
C ARG A 158 20.58 10.23 12.80
N ARG A 159 21.12 11.14 13.63
CA ARG A 159 22.47 11.70 13.45
C ARG A 159 23.53 10.60 13.50
N MET A 160 23.44 9.69 14.48
CA MET A 160 24.36 8.57 14.60
C MET A 160 24.26 7.62 13.40
N THR A 161 23.06 7.28 12.94
CA THR A 161 22.85 6.46 11.74
C THR A 161 23.47 7.11 10.49
N ALA A 162 23.29 8.42 10.31
CA ALA A 162 23.87 9.15 9.18
C ALA A 162 25.41 9.16 9.21
N MET A 163 26.03 9.26 10.40
CA MET A 163 27.49 9.20 10.55
C MET A 163 28.06 7.80 10.27
N LEU A 164 27.34 6.75 10.66
CA LEU A 164 27.79 5.37 10.48
C LEU A 164 27.57 4.84 9.05
N GLY A 165 26.54 5.33 8.35
CA GLY A 165 26.26 4.98 6.96
C GLY A 165 27.04 5.79 5.91
N ALA A 166 27.80 6.81 6.32
CA ALA A 166 28.60 7.67 5.43
C ALA A 166 30.04 7.14 5.20
N ARG A 167 30.26 5.83 5.31
CA ARG A 167 31.56 5.17 5.12
C ARG A 167 31.52 4.19 3.97
#